data_AF-A0A0D2EQD9-F1
#
_entry.id   AF-A0A0D2EQD9-F1
#
_cell.length_a   1.000
_cell.length_b   1.000
_cell.length_c   1.000
_cell.angle_alpha   90.00
_cell.angle_beta   90.00
_cell.angle_gamma   90.00
#
_symmetry.space_group_name_H-M   'P 1'
#
loop_
_entity.id
_entity.type
_entity.pdbx_description
1 polymer ?
#
loop_
_entity_poly.entity_id
_entity_poly.type
_entity_poly.pdbx_seq_one_letter_code
_entity_poly.pdbx_strand_id
1 'polypeptide(L)'
;MPYYPPSHRFARLIGPSLMAVSLTESLNAHIWTTSTPPLIFLNGSILFISGLTILQHHNLWRRDWRVLVTLVGWSNLTIGFLRMALPERMLDRVRTVSIRNIRIATSITATVGCVLTLMGYFPSLSHFENLGRLYLSSPCPNLPLLPPTVVVS
;
A
#
# COMPACT_ATOMS: atom_id res chain seq x y z
N MET A 1 6.15 18.59 15.42
CA MET A 1 5.95 17.20 14.93
C MET A 1 7.29 16.66 14.46
N PRO A 2 7.65 15.40 14.74
CA PRO A 2 8.86 14.78 14.20
C PRO A 2 8.86 14.86 12.66
N TYR A 3 10.00 15.24 12.05
CA TYR A 3 10.14 15.29 10.60
C TYR A 3 10.20 13.85 10.05
N TYR A 4 9.08 13.36 9.52
CA TYR A 4 9.02 12.07 8.86
C TYR A 4 9.31 12.19 7.35
N PRO A 5 10.07 11.25 6.77
CA PRO A 5 10.25 11.17 5.32
C PRO A 5 8.89 11.11 4.59
N PRO A 6 8.77 11.63 3.36
CA PRO A 6 7.51 11.68 2.61
C PRO A 6 6.79 10.33 2.56
N SER A 7 7.53 9.23 2.40
CA SER A 7 7.00 7.86 2.34
C SER A 7 6.22 7.44 3.58
N HIS A 8 6.61 7.88 4.78
CA HIS A 8 5.91 7.54 6.01
C HIS A 8 4.57 8.25 6.09
N ARG A 9 4.44 9.47 5.56
CA ARG A 9 3.16 10.20 5.52
C ARG A 9 2.15 9.46 4.63
N PHE A 10 2.60 9.02 3.45
CA PHE A 10 1.77 8.22 2.55
C PHE A 10 1.39 6.86 3.16
N ALA A 11 2.32 6.15 3.79
CA ALA A 11 2.03 4.87 4.43
C ALA A 11 0.98 4.98 5.56
N ARG A 12 1.04 6.04 6.36
CA ARG A 12 0.08 6.31 7.45
C ARG A 12 -1.33 6.64 6.93
N LEU A 13 -1.44 7.16 5.72
CA LEU A 13 -2.72 7.42 5.07
C LEU A 13 -3.22 6.16 4.34
N ILE A 14 -2.41 5.63 3.43
CA ILE A 14 -2.77 4.55 2.51
C ILE A 14 -2.99 3.23 3.26
N GLY A 15 -2.16 2.91 4.25
CA GLY A 15 -2.23 1.65 4.99
C GLY A 15 -3.60 1.43 5.66
N PRO A 16 -4.02 2.31 6.59
CA PRO A 16 -5.31 2.19 7.25
C PRO A 16 -6.48 2.27 6.28
N SER A 17 -6.41 3.13 5.26
CA SER A 17 -7.46 3.25 4.25
C SER A 17 -7.64 1.95 3.45
N LEU A 18 -6.55 1.33 2.97
CA LEU A 18 -6.62 0.06 2.26
C LEU A 18 -7.15 -1.05 3.14
N MET A 19 -6.71 -1.11 4.40
CA MET A 19 -7.17 -2.11 5.35
C MET A 19 -8.67 -1.98 5.62
N ALA A 20 -9.15 -0.76 5.89
CA ALA A 20 -10.57 -0.48 6.15
C ALA A 20 -11.45 -0.80 4.94
N VAL A 21 -11.06 -0.34 3.74
CA VAL A 21 -11.81 -0.61 2.50
C VAL A 21 -11.85 -2.11 2.20
N SER A 22 -10.71 -2.79 2.27
CA SER A 22 -10.64 -4.23 1.96
C SER A 22 -11.45 -5.07 2.94
N LEU A 23 -11.40 -4.75 4.23
CA LEU A 23 -12.15 -5.47 5.25
C LEU A 23 -13.65 -5.27 5.04
N THR A 24 -14.10 -4.03 4.88
CA THR A 24 -15.52 -3.73 4.66
C THR A 24 -16.03 -4.29 3.34
N GLU A 25 -15.23 -4.27 2.27
CA GLU A 25 -15.55 -4.89 0.99
C GLU A 25 -15.68 -6.41 1.11
N SER A 26 -14.79 -7.07 1.85
CA SER A 26 -14.84 -8.52 2.06
C SER A 26 -16.13 -8.96 2.80
N LEU A 27 -16.58 -8.16 3.76
CA LEU A 27 -17.81 -8.39 4.53
C LEU A 27 -19.06 -8.11 3.68
N ASN A 28 -18.99 -7.12 2.79
CA ASN A 28 -20.10 -6.66 1.98
C ASN A 28 -20.02 -7.09 0.51
N ALA A 29 -19.27 -8.14 0.18
CA ALA A 29 -18.98 -8.52 -1.20
C ALA A 29 -20.23 -8.72 -2.09
N HIS A 30 -21.39 -9.01 -1.49
CA HIS A 30 -22.67 -9.15 -2.18
C HIS A 30 -23.16 -7.86 -2.86
N ILE A 31 -22.77 -6.66 -2.39
CA ILE A 31 -23.22 -5.39 -2.98
C ILE A 31 -22.71 -5.17 -4.42
N TRP A 32 -21.64 -5.88 -4.80
CA TRP A 32 -21.06 -5.75 -6.13
C TRP A 32 -21.94 -6.34 -7.23
N THR A 33 -22.85 -7.28 -6.92
CA THR A 33 -23.74 -7.89 -7.91
C THR A 33 -24.77 -6.91 -8.46
N THR A 34 -25.14 -5.89 -7.68
CA THR A 34 -26.12 -4.86 -8.04
C THR A 34 -25.47 -3.58 -8.59
N SER A 35 -24.17 -3.61 -8.90
CA SER A 35 -23.46 -2.46 -9.45
C SER A 35 -23.96 -2.06 -10.84
N THR A 36 -23.82 -0.77 -11.15
CA THR A 36 -24.19 -0.15 -12.43
C THR A 36 -22.95 0.42 -13.13
N PRO A 37 -22.96 0.58 -14.48
CA PRO A 37 -21.80 1.13 -15.20
C PRO A 37 -21.35 2.51 -14.71
N PRO A 38 -22.26 3.48 -14.38
CA PRO A 38 -21.85 4.76 -13.80
C PRO A 38 -21.13 4.63 -12.46
N LEU A 39 -21.54 3.67 -11.61
CA LEU A 39 -20.88 3.43 -10.32
C LEU A 39 -19.47 2.86 -10.53
N ILE A 40 -19.29 1.96 -11.50
CA ILE A 40 -17.98 1.43 -11.88
C ILE A 40 -17.07 2.56 -12.40
N PHE A 41 -17.60 3.45 -13.25
CA PHE A 41 -16.87 4.62 -13.74
C PHE A 41 -16.45 5.57 -12.61
N LEU A 42 -17.38 5.89 -11.69
CA LEU A 42 -17.12 6.77 -10.56
C LEU A 42 -16.05 6.18 -9.63
N ASN A 43 -16.18 4.90 -9.28
CA ASN A 43 -15.17 4.22 -8.48
C ASN A 43 -13.81 4.17 -9.20
N GLY A 44 -13.82 3.94 -10.51
CA GLY A 44 -12.63 4.00 -11.36
C GLY A 44 -11.94 5.36 -11.31
N SER A 45 -12.72 6.44 -11.37
CA SER A 45 -12.22 7.83 -11.32
C SER A 45 -11.52 8.13 -10.00
N ILE A 46 -12.10 7.68 -8.87
CA ILE A 46 -11.49 7.85 -7.54
C ILE A 46 -10.17 7.07 -7.45
N LEU A 47 -10.14 5.82 -7.92
CA LEU A 47 -8.92 5.01 -7.93
C LEU A 47 -7.85 5.64 -8.83
N PHE A 48 -8.23 6.13 -10.02
CA PHE A 48 -7.30 6.75 -10.95
C PHE A 48 -6.63 7.99 -10.36
N ILE A 49 -7.42 8.91 -9.79
CA ILE A 49 -6.91 10.13 -9.13
C ILE A 49 -6.02 9.74 -7.95
N SER A 50 -6.45 8.80 -7.11
CA SER A 50 -5.64 8.29 -5.99
C SER A 50 -4.29 7.75 -6.47
N GLY A 51 -4.28 6.91 -7.52
CA GLY A 51 -3.07 6.35 -8.10
C GLY A 51 -2.13 7.43 -8.64
N LEU A 52 -2.67 8.41 -9.38
CA LEU A 52 -1.91 9.57 -9.86
C LEU A 52 -1.30 10.38 -8.72
N THR A 53 -2.05 10.66 -7.65
CA THR A 53 -1.54 11.40 -6.50
C THR A 53 -0.40 10.67 -5.82
N ILE A 54 -0.53 9.35 -5.64
CA ILE A 54 0.52 8.52 -5.03
C ILE A 54 1.77 8.53 -5.91
N LEU A 55 1.65 8.27 -7.21
CA LEU A 55 2.81 8.17 -8.10
C LEU A 55 3.51 9.51 -8.33
N GLN A 56 2.80 10.63 -8.28
CA GLN A 56 3.43 11.97 -8.35
C GLN A 56 4.32 12.27 -7.14
N HIS A 57 3.99 11.74 -5.96
CA HIS A 57 4.72 12.05 -4.72
C HIS A 57 5.64 10.93 -4.24
N HIS A 58 5.37 9.68 -4.68
CA HIS A 58 6.04 8.49 -4.18
C HIS A 58 6.13 7.39 -5.26
N ASN A 59 7.03 7.59 -6.22
CA ASN A 59 7.42 6.60 -7.22
C ASN A 59 8.87 6.13 -6.99
N LEU A 60 9.07 5.34 -5.95
CA LEU A 60 10.39 4.88 -5.52
C LEU A 60 10.49 3.36 -5.68
N TRP A 61 11.22 2.93 -6.71
CA TRP A 61 11.53 1.52 -6.95
C TRP A 61 12.79 1.09 -6.16
N ARG A 62 12.72 1.22 -4.84
CA ARG A 62 13.76 0.69 -3.95
C ARG A 62 13.32 -0.67 -3.44
N ARG A 63 14.27 -1.58 -3.22
CA ARG A 63 13.99 -2.94 -2.75
C ARG A 63 13.66 -2.97 -1.24
N ASP A 64 12.96 -1.97 -0.73
CA ASP A 64 12.48 -1.82 0.65
C ASP A 64 10.94 -1.76 0.67
N TRP A 65 10.33 -1.65 1.84
CA TRP A 65 8.85 -1.62 1.98
C TRP A 65 8.18 -0.49 1.17
N ARG A 66 8.91 0.57 0.79
CA ARG A 66 8.38 1.71 0.04
C ARG A 66 7.91 1.31 -1.35
N VAL A 67 8.42 0.20 -1.90
CA VAL A 67 7.95 -0.37 -3.16
C VAL A 67 6.46 -0.74 -3.10
N LEU A 68 5.96 -1.16 -1.93
CA LEU A 68 4.54 -1.50 -1.76
C LEU A 68 3.65 -0.28 -2.01
N VAL A 69 4.08 0.91 -1.57
CA VAL A 69 3.34 2.16 -1.82
C VAL A 69 3.32 2.47 -3.32
N THR A 70 4.45 2.30 -4.01
CA THR A 70 4.52 2.50 -5.47
C THR A 70 3.68 1.47 -6.23
N LEU A 71 3.65 0.22 -5.79
CA LEU A 71 2.79 -0.83 -6.37
C LEU A 71 1.30 -0.52 -6.16
N VAL A 72 0.90 0.00 -4.99
CA VAL A 72 -0.47 0.48 -4.76
C VAL A 72 -0.80 1.63 -5.71
N GLY A 73 0.10 2.60 -5.87
CA GLY A 73 -0.08 3.72 -6.79
C GLY A 73 -0.34 3.26 -8.22
N TRP A 74 0.51 2.36 -8.75
CA TRP A 74 0.34 1.78 -10.07
C TRP A 74 -0.94 0.93 -10.19
N SER A 75 -1.25 0.12 -9.18
CA SER A 75 -2.47 -0.71 -9.19
C SER A 75 -3.72 0.16 -9.26
N ASN A 76 -3.81 1.19 -8.42
CA ASN A 76 -4.94 2.14 -8.41
C ASN A 76 -5.03 2.90 -9.74
N LEU A 77 -3.90 3.33 -10.29
CA LEU A 77 -3.85 4.01 -11.58
C LEU A 77 -4.40 3.12 -12.71
N THR A 78 -3.89 1.90 -12.84
CA THR A 78 -4.27 0.98 -13.92
C THR A 78 -5.70 0.48 -13.77
N ILE A 79 -6.11 0.04 -12.58
CA ILE A 79 -7.48 -0.42 -12.33
C ILE A 79 -8.48 0.72 -12.52
N GLY A 80 -8.14 1.91 -12.00
CA GLY A 80 -8.97 3.11 -12.15
C GLY A 80 -9.17 3.49 -13.61
N PHE A 81 -8.07 3.53 -14.38
CA PHE A 81 -8.11 3.81 -15.81
C PHE A 81 -8.97 2.80 -16.57
N LEU A 82 -8.81 1.49 -16.31
CA LEU A 82 -9.59 0.45 -16.97
C LEU A 82 -11.09 0.55 -16.67
N ARG A 83 -11.46 0.88 -15.43
CA ARG A 83 -12.87 1.10 -15.03
C ARG A 83 -13.48 2.35 -15.70
N MET A 84 -12.68 3.37 -15.98
CA MET A 84 -13.13 4.57 -16.71
C MET A 84 -13.23 4.33 -18.22
N ALA A 85 -12.25 3.65 -18.80
CA ALA A 85 -12.16 3.42 -20.24
C ALA A 85 -13.18 2.39 -20.74
N LEU A 86 -13.51 1.39 -19.92
CA LEU A 86 -14.35 0.25 -20.30
C LEU A 86 -15.33 -0.15 -19.16
N PRO A 87 -16.24 0.74 -18.72
CA PRO A 87 -17.05 0.51 -17.53
C PRO A 87 -17.99 -0.70 -17.66
N GLU A 88 -18.61 -0.94 -18.82
CA GLU A 88 -19.50 -2.08 -19.05
C GLU A 88 -18.74 -3.41 -19.00
N ARG A 89 -17.57 -3.49 -19.66
CA ARG A 89 -16.74 -4.70 -19.64
C ARG A 89 -16.24 -5.03 -18.23
N MET A 90 -15.94 -4.00 -17.44
CA MET A 90 -15.54 -4.19 -16.05
C MET A 90 -16.72 -4.61 -15.17
N LEU A 91 -17.93 -4.12 -15.44
CA LEU A 91 -19.13 -4.58 -14.75
C LEU A 91 -19.40 -6.07 -15.01
N ASP A 92 -19.26 -6.54 -16.24
CA ASP A 92 -19.42 -7.96 -16.59
C ASP A 92 -18.40 -8.85 -15.84
N ARG A 93 -17.16 -8.37 -15.70
CA ARG A 93 -16.13 -9.03 -14.88
C ARG A 93 -16.56 -9.09 -13.42
N VAL A 94 -17.00 -7.98 -12.84
CA VAL A 94 -17.44 -7.92 -11.43
C VAL A 94 -18.59 -8.90 -11.17
N ARG A 95 -19.54 -9.04 -12.09
CA ARG A 95 -20.68 -9.96 -11.98
C ARG A 95 -20.32 -11.44 -12.10
N THR A 96 -19.24 -11.77 -12.80
CA THR A 96 -18.81 -13.15 -13.04
C THR A 96 -17.76 -13.64 -12.04
N VAL A 97 -17.15 -12.74 -11.28
CA VAL A 97 -16.15 -13.09 -10.27
C VAL A 97 -16.82 -13.76 -9.07
N SER A 98 -16.30 -14.94 -8.70
CA SER A 98 -16.73 -15.66 -7.50
C SER A 98 -16.43 -14.88 -6.22
N ILE A 99 -17.33 -14.94 -5.23
CA ILE A 99 -17.13 -14.39 -3.87
C ILE A 99 -15.81 -14.87 -3.26
N ARG A 100 -15.39 -16.11 -3.54
CA ARG A 100 -14.10 -16.63 -3.07
C ARG A 100 -12.93 -15.80 -3.60
N ASN A 101 -12.96 -15.44 -4.88
CA ASN A 101 -11.91 -14.65 -5.50
C ASN A 101 -11.90 -13.21 -4.96
N ILE A 102 -13.09 -12.63 -4.70
CA ILE A 102 -13.21 -11.32 -4.03
C ILE A 102 -12.57 -11.36 -2.64
N ARG A 103 -12.86 -12.41 -1.84
CA ARG A 103 -12.28 -12.59 -0.50
C ARG A 103 -10.76 -12.75 -0.56
N ILE A 104 -10.23 -13.50 -1.52
CA ILE A 104 -8.78 -13.64 -1.69
C ILE A 104 -8.16 -12.28 -2.06
N ALA A 105 -8.70 -11.59 -3.05
CA ALA A 105 -8.18 -10.28 -3.48
C ALA A 105 -8.22 -9.22 -2.36
N THR A 106 -9.33 -9.16 -1.61
CA THR A 106 -9.47 -8.25 -0.46
C THR A 106 -8.57 -8.67 0.69
N SER A 107 -8.34 -9.96 0.95
CA SER A 107 -7.40 -10.40 2.00
C SER A 107 -5.94 -10.03 1.69
N ILE A 108 -5.52 -10.14 0.42
CA ILE A 108 -4.20 -9.71 -0.04
C ILE A 108 -4.05 -8.19 0.14
N THR A 109 -5.05 -7.43 -0.33
CA THR A 109 -5.04 -5.96 -0.21
C THR A 109 -5.06 -5.51 1.25
N ALA A 110 -5.84 -6.17 2.11
CA ALA A 110 -5.87 -5.91 3.54
C ALA A 110 -4.52 -6.19 4.20
N THR A 111 -3.84 -7.26 3.80
CA THR A 111 -2.50 -7.59 4.29
C THR A 111 -1.48 -6.52 3.90
N VAL A 112 -1.51 -6.05 2.64
CA VAL A 112 -0.68 -4.91 2.20
C VAL A 112 -1.00 -3.66 3.02
N GLY A 113 -2.28 -3.35 3.24
CA GLY A 113 -2.72 -2.23 4.07
C GLY A 113 -2.22 -2.34 5.52
N CYS A 114 -2.27 -3.53 6.11
CA CYS A 114 -1.76 -3.80 7.44
C CYS A 114 -0.24 -3.58 7.52
N VAL A 115 0.53 -4.12 6.58
CA VAL A 115 2.00 -3.92 6.50
C VAL A 115 2.33 -2.43 6.37
N LEU A 116 1.65 -1.70 5.48
CA LEU A 116 1.86 -0.27 5.30
C LEU A 116 1.46 0.54 6.54
N THR A 117 0.43 0.13 7.27
CA THR A 117 0.04 0.75 8.54
C THR A 117 1.15 0.59 9.57
N LEU A 118 1.69 -0.62 9.73
CA LEU A 118 2.78 -0.88 10.66
C LEU A 118 4.02 -0.05 10.29
N MET A 119 4.44 -0.04 9.03
CA MET A 119 5.60 0.73 8.57
C MET A 119 5.38 2.25 8.63
N GLY A 120 4.15 2.71 8.46
CA GLY A 120 3.78 4.12 8.56
C GLY A 120 3.83 4.64 9.99
N TYR A 121 3.25 3.90 10.94
CA TYR A 121 3.10 4.34 12.34
C TYR A 121 4.27 3.97 13.24
N PHE A 122 5.06 2.95 12.87
CA PHE A 122 6.23 2.52 13.64
C PHE A 122 7.54 2.72 12.84
N PRO A 123 8.06 3.96 12.75
CA PRO A 123 9.32 4.26 12.07
C PRO A 123 10.54 3.59 12.71
N SER A 124 10.44 3.14 13.97
CA SER A 124 11.48 2.32 14.58
C SER A 124 11.72 1.02 13.81
N LEU A 125 10.67 0.40 13.24
CA LEU A 125 10.80 -0.83 12.44
C LEU A 125 11.64 -0.59 11.18
N SER A 126 11.45 0.54 10.51
CA SER A 126 12.26 0.88 9.33
C SER A 126 13.68 1.25 9.70
N HIS A 127 13.92 1.78 10.91
CA HIS A 127 15.27 2.05 11.40
C HIS A 127 16.08 0.76 11.60
N PHE A 128 15.49 -0.28 12.21
CA PHE A 128 16.15 -1.58 12.38
C PHE A 128 16.43 -2.29 11.04
N GLU A 129 15.52 -2.20 10.06
CA GLU A 129 15.77 -2.74 8.71
C GLU A 129 16.99 -2.06 8.06
N ASN A 130 17.11 -0.74 8.19
CA ASN A 130 18.24 0.01 7.66
C ASN A 130 19.56 -0.36 8.36
N LEU A 131 19.56 -0.50 9.68
CA LEU A 131 20.74 -0.94 10.44
C LEU A 131 21.16 -2.36 10.04
N GLY A 132 20.21 -3.28 9.87
CA GLY A 132 20.49 -4.63 9.38
C GLY A 132 21.12 -4.63 7.99
N ARG A 133 20.62 -3.80 7.05
CA ARG A 133 21.25 -3.63 5.73
C ARG A 133 22.65 -3.05 5.80
N LEU A 134 22.83 -2.01 6.62
CA LEU A 134 24.14 -1.36 6.80
C LEU A 134 25.17 -2.34 7.36
N TYR A 135 24.77 -3.14 8.36
CA TYR A 135 25.61 -4.19 8.94
C TYR A 135 26.00 -5.25 7.90
N LEU A 136 25.04 -5.76 7.12
CA LEU A 136 25.31 -6.76 6.08
C LEU A 136 26.15 -6.21 4.91
N SER A 137 26.08 -4.91 4.64
CA SER A 137 26.89 -4.24 3.61
C SER A 137 28.26 -3.78 4.11
N SER A 138 28.51 -3.86 5.42
CA SER A 138 29.76 -3.39 6.01
C SER A 138 30.91 -4.36 5.65
N PRO A 139 32.13 -3.87 5.36
CA PRO A 139 33.25 -4.72 4.94
C PRO A 139 33.69 -5.78 5.97
N CYS A 140 33.26 -5.64 7.24
CA CYS A 140 33.60 -6.54 8.33
C CYS A 140 32.33 -6.89 9.15
N PRO A 141 31.58 -7.93 8.77
CA PRO A 141 30.30 -8.31 9.40
C PRO A 141 30.41 -8.84 10.84
N ASN A 142 31.56 -8.75 11.51
CA ASN A 142 31.81 -9.35 12.84
C ASN A 142 32.31 -8.36 13.91
N LEU A 143 32.27 -7.04 13.69
CA LEU A 143 32.71 -6.12 14.74
C LEU A 143 31.66 -6.09 15.89
N PRO A 144 32.05 -6.34 17.15
CA PRO A 144 31.13 -6.20 18.28
C PRO A 144 30.63 -4.75 18.34
N LEU A 145 29.32 -4.58 18.55
CA LEU A 145 28.72 -3.28 18.82
C LEU A 145 29.43 -2.67 20.03
N LEU A 146 30.34 -1.71 19.82
CA LEU A 146 30.87 -0.92 20.92
C LEU A 146 29.67 -0.22 21.57
N PRO A 147 29.47 -0.38 22.89
CA PRO A 147 28.43 0.36 23.58
C PRO A 147 28.67 1.86 23.41
N PRO A 148 27.61 2.69 23.39
CA PRO A 148 27.79 4.13 23.31
C PRO A 148 28.59 4.57 24.52
N THR A 149 29.86 4.94 24.29
CA THR A 149 30.67 5.61 25.30
C THR A 149 29.92 6.86 25.70
N VAL A 150 29.43 6.84 26.94
CA VAL A 150 28.94 8.01 27.64
C VAL A 150 30.07 9.03 27.60
N VAL A 151 29.90 10.07 26.80
CA VAL A 151 30.75 11.26 26.86
C VAL A 151 30.40 11.94 28.18
N VAL A 152 31.09 11.55 29.25
CA VAL A 152 31.15 12.34 30.47
C VAL A 152 32.30 13.32 30.27
N SER A 153 31.95 14.59 30.11
CA SER A 153 32.83 15.74 30.33
C SER A 153 32.09 16.71 31.25
#